data_AF-A0A3S3QDP4-F1
#
_entry.id   AF-A0A3S3QDP4-F1
#
_cell.length_a   1.000
_cell.length_b   1.000
_cell.length_c   1.000
_cell.angle_alpha   90.00
_cell.angle_beta   90.00
_cell.angle_gamma   90.00
#
_symmetry.space_group_name_H-M   'P 1'
#
loop_
_entity.id
_entity.type
_entity.pdbx_description
1 polymer ?
#
loop_
_entity_poly.entity_id
_entity_poly.type
_entity_poly.pdbx_seq_one_letter_code
_entity_poly.pdbx_strand_id
1 'polypeptide(L)' 'MGILAGLFHLSVRPPQHLYKGLRIGNIETVISNNIAVVFFAIFVVAKTMRYGSTTTPIELFGVFRLVKASFVLIDSNER' A
#
# COMPACT_ATOMS: atom_id res chain seq x y z
N MET A 1 -8.61 6.86 -14.00
CA MET A 1 -7.97 5.61 -14.49
C MET A 1 -8.76 4.36 -14.18
N GLY A 2 -9.26 4.13 -12.96
CA GLY A 2 -9.99 2.90 -12.61
C GLY A 2 -11.20 2.56 -13.50
N ILE A 3 -12.05 3.55 -13.80
CA ILE A 3 -13.24 3.34 -14.64
C ILE A 3 -12.86 2.97 -16.09
N LEU A 4 -11.88 3.68 -16.67
CA LEU A 4 -11.36 3.38 -18.01
C LEU A 4 -10.71 2.00 -18.09
N ALA A 5 -9.91 1.62 -17.09
CA ALA A 5 -9.29 0.31 -17.02
C ALA A 5 -10.32 -0.82 -16.84
N GLY A 6 -11.37 -0.59 -16.06
CA GLY A 6 -12.49 -1.53 -15.91
C GLY A 6 -13.26 -1.71 -17.22
N LEU A 7 -13.57 -0.63 -17.93
CA LEU A 7 -14.22 -0.69 -19.24
C LEU A 7 -13.35 -1.44 -20.26
N PHE A 8 -12.05 -1.16 -20.28
CA PHE A 8 -11.09 -1.87 -21.13
C PHE A 8 -11.05 -3.37 -20.83
N HIS A 9 -11.04 -3.78 -19.57
CA HIS A 9 -11.05 -5.20 -19.19
C HIS A 9 -12.33 -5.94 -19.58
N LEU A 10 -13.46 -5.24 -19.65
CA LEU A 10 -14.73 -5.82 -20.11
C LEU A 10 -14.81 -5.93 -21.64
N SER A 11 -14.24 -4.98 -22.37
CA SER A 11 -14.28 -4.95 -23.84
C SER A 11 -13.21 -5.81 -24.51
N VAL A 12 -12.08 -6.06 -23.85
CA VAL A 12 -10.92 -6.73 -24.46
C VAL A 12 -10.68 -8.11 -23.86
N ARG A 13 -10.68 -9.14 -24.71
CA ARG A 13 -10.31 -10.51 -24.30
C ARG A 13 -8.78 -10.65 -24.16
N PRO A 14 -8.30 -11.37 -23.13
CA PRO A 14 -6.88 -11.55 -22.91
C PRO A 14 -6.22 -12.35 -24.05
N PRO A 15 -5.03 -11.93 -24.52
CA PRO A 15 -4.32 -12.61 -25.60
C PRO A 15 -3.69 -13.94 -25.12
N GLN A 16 -3.55 -14.91 -26.03
CA GLN A 16 -3.28 -16.31 -25.70
C GLN A 16 -1.94 -16.57 -24.97
N HIS A 17 -0.91 -15.77 -25.26
CA HIS A 17 0.39 -15.85 -24.60
C HIS A 17 0.32 -15.47 -23.10
N LEU A 18 -0.40 -14.41 -22.76
CA LEU A 18 -0.62 -13.97 -21.37
C LEU A 18 -1.50 -14.96 -20.61
N TYR A 19 -2.51 -15.52 -21.26
CA TYR A 19 -3.37 -16.54 -20.65
C TYR A 19 -2.60 -17.79 -20.22
N LYS A 20 -1.67 -18.26 -21.06
CA LYS A 20 -0.80 -19.41 -20.75
C LYS A 20 0.31 -19.04 -19.75
N GLY A 21 0.95 -17.87 -19.92
CA GLY A 21 2.06 -17.42 -19.07
C GLY A 21 1.65 -17.15 -17.62
N LEU A 22 0.54 -16.43 -17.41
CA LEU A 22 0.03 -16.15 -16.05
C LEU A 22 -0.86 -17.25 -15.48
N ARG A 23 -1.15 -18.31 -16.26
CA ARG A 23 -2.11 -19.37 -15.90
C ARG A 23 -3.45 -18.80 -15.42
N ILE A 24 -4.00 -17.83 -16.15
CA ILE A 24 -5.21 -17.06 -15.76
C ILE A 24 -6.44 -17.95 -15.50
N GLY A 25 -6.48 -19.15 -16.07
CA GLY A 25 -7.53 -20.14 -15.79
C GLY A 25 -7.46 -20.82 -14.40
N ASN A 26 -6.39 -20.61 -13.62
CA ASN A 26 -6.25 -21.16 -12.26
C ASN A 26 -6.66 -20.13 -11.21
N ILE A 27 -7.50 -20.50 -10.25
CA ILE A 27 -7.91 -19.57 -9.19
C ILE A 27 -6.76 -19.20 -8.26
N GLU A 28 -5.78 -20.08 -8.09
CA GLU A 28 -4.63 -19.84 -7.21
C GLU A 28 -3.79 -18.64 -7.68
N THR A 29 -3.69 -18.38 -8.99
CA THR A 29 -2.94 -17.21 -9.50
C THR A 29 -3.62 -15.89 -9.16
N VAL A 30 -4.96 -15.88 -9.10
CA VAL A 30 -5.73 -14.71 -8.66
C VAL A 30 -5.54 -14.48 -7.17
N ILE A 31 -5.60 -15.55 -6.37
CA ILE A 31 -5.42 -15.49 -4.92
C ILE A 31 -4.00 -15.05 -4.57
N SER A 32 -2.97 -15.62 -5.19
CA SER A 32 -1.57 -15.27 -4.91
C SER A 32 -1.27 -13.83 -5.30
N ASN A 33 -1.76 -13.35 -6.45
CA ASN A 33 -1.64 -11.96 -6.85
C ASN A 33 -2.37 -11.01 -5.88
N ASN A 34 -3.55 -11.38 -5.39
CA ASN A 34 -4.30 -10.55 -4.44
C ASN A 34 -3.57 -10.43 -3.08
N ILE A 35 -3.01 -11.53 -2.57
CA ILE A 35 -2.20 -11.51 -1.34
C ILE A 35 -1.00 -10.57 -1.51
N ALA A 36 -0.31 -10.61 -2.66
CA ALA A 36 0.82 -9.73 -2.93
C ALA A 36 0.44 -8.23 -2.92
N VAL A 37 -0.67 -7.87 -3.57
CA VAL A 37 -1.17 -6.48 -3.60
C VAL A 37 -1.60 -6.01 -2.21
N VAL A 38 -2.35 -6.82 -1.47
CA VAL A 38 -2.82 -6.47 -0.12
C VAL A 38 -1.65 -6.36 0.85
N PHE A 39 -0.67 -7.27 0.78
CA PHE A 39 0.53 -7.21 1.60
C PHE A 39 1.31 -5.91 1.35
N PHE A 40 1.48 -5.53 0.08
CA PHE A 40 2.11 -4.27 -0.28
C PHE A 40 1.36 -3.06 0.27
N ALA A 41 0.03 -3.03 0.14
CA ALA A 41 -0.80 -1.95 0.69
C ALA A 41 -0.66 -1.81 2.21
N ILE A 42 -0.73 -2.92 2.95
CA ILE A 42 -0.56 -2.94 4.41
C ILE A 42 0.84 -2.47 4.79
N PHE A 43 1.87 -2.89 4.06
CA PHE A 43 3.24 -2.45 4.30
C PHE A 43 3.39 -0.93 4.14
N VAL A 44 2.86 -0.36 3.06
CA VAL A 44 2.88 1.10 2.83
C VAL A 44 2.14 1.84 3.94
N VAL A 45 0.95 1.36 4.33
CA VAL A 45 0.17 1.95 5.42
C VAL A 45 0.91 1.89 6.75
N ALA A 46 1.54 0.77 7.08
CA ALA A 46 2.34 0.63 8.30
C ALA A 46 3.52 1.61 8.32
N LYS A 47 4.13 1.88 7.16
CA LYS A 47 5.23 2.83 7.02
C LYS A 47 4.77 4.28 7.18
N THR A 48 3.69 4.67 6.50
CA THR A 48 3.15 6.04 6.61
C THR A 48 2.60 6.32 8.00
N MET A 49 2.10 5.30 8.70
CA MET A 49 1.71 5.43 10.10
C MET A 49 2.92 5.58 11.02
N ARG A 50 4.01 4.80 10.84
CA ARG A 50 5.17 4.86 11.73
C ARG A 50 6.04 6.11 11.55
N TYR A 51 6.24 6.54 10.31
CA TYR A 51 7.10 7.69 9.97
C TYR A 51 6.35 9.01 9.86
N GLY A 52 5.01 8.97 9.86
CA GLY A 52 4.16 10.13 9.63
C GLY A 52 4.02 10.46 8.15
N SER A 53 2.84 10.96 7.80
CA SER A 53 2.46 11.47 6.48
C SER A 53 1.38 12.53 6.67
N THR A 54 1.10 13.35 5.65
CA THR A 54 -0.02 14.30 5.68
C THR A 54 -1.37 13.62 5.87
N THR A 55 -1.46 12.33 5.53
CA THR A 55 -2.67 11.49 5.69
C THR A 55 -2.79 10.85 7.08
N THR A 56 -1.79 10.97 7.95
CA THR A 56 -1.80 10.45 9.33
C THR A 56 -1.52 11.59 10.32
N PRO A 57 -2.46 12.55 10.46
CA PRO A 57 -2.26 13.71 11.30
C PRO A 57 -2.11 13.31 12.78
N ILE A 58 -1.16 13.95 13.44
CA ILE A 58 -0.79 13.68 14.83
C ILE A 58 -1.91 14.00 15.82
N GLU A 59 -2.81 14.91 15.44
CA GLU A 59 -4.01 15.28 16.20
C GLU A 59 -5.01 14.13 16.34
N LEU A 60 -5.05 13.22 15.35
CA LEU A 60 -6.00 12.11 15.31
C LEU A 60 -5.40 10.79 15.82
N PHE A 61 -4.11 10.55 15.56
CA PHE A 61 -3.45 9.26 15.85
C PHE A 61 -2.43 9.32 16.99
N GLY A 62 -2.20 10.51 17.57
CA GLY A 62 -1.22 10.71 18.64
C GLY A 62 0.24 10.79 18.16
N VAL A 63 1.12 11.20 19.07
CA VAL A 63 2.54 11.47 18.74
C VAL A 63 3.32 10.17 18.51
N PHE A 64 3.80 9.99 17.28
CA PHE A 64 4.59 8.83 16.86
C PHE A 64 5.97 8.78 17.53
N ARG A 65 6.50 7.57 17.74
CA ARG A 65 7.74 7.30 18.49
C ARG A 65 8.96 8.08 17.99
N LEU A 66 9.11 8.23 16.67
CA LEU A 66 10.23 8.93 16.06
C LEU A 66 10.16 10.44 16.29
N VAL A 67 8.96 11.01 16.14
CA VAL A 67 8.69 12.42 16.44
C VAL A 67 8.88 12.69 17.94
N LYS A 68 8.41 11.78 18.80
CA LYS A 68 8.60 11.87 20.25
C LYS A 68 10.07 11.85 20.66
N ALA A 69 10.89 10.98 20.05
CA ALA A 69 12.32 10.94 20.32
C ALA A 69 13.03 12.24 19.90
N SER A 70 12.61 12.83 18.78
CA SER A 70 13.14 14.11 18.30
C SER A 70 12.79 15.25 19.26
N PHE A 71 11.55 15.32 19.73
CA PHE A 71 11.12 16.32 20.72
C PHE A 71 11.91 16.21 22.04
N VAL A 72 12.12 14.98 22.54
CA VAL A 72 12.91 14.74 23.76
C VAL A 72 14.38 15.13 23.56
N LEU A 73 14.97 14.86 22.40
CA LEU A 73 16.33 15.29 22.10
C LEU A 73 16.47 16.80 21.99
N ILE A 74 15.47 17.48 21.43
CA ILE A 74 15.45 18.95 21.35
C ILE A 74 15.33 19.54 22.76
N ASP A 75 14.39 19.05 23.57
CA ASP A 75 14.20 19.47 24.97
C ASP A 75 15.42 19.16 25.87
N SER A 76 16.14 18.09 25.59
CA SER A 76 17.37 17.73 26.32
C SER A 76 18.60 18.52 25.86
N ASN A 77 18.57 19.13 24.68
CA ASN A 77 19.65 19.98 24.16
C ASN A 77 19.50 21.44 24.59
N GLU A 78 18.28 21.84 24.96
CA GLU A 78 17.96 23.19 25.44
C GLU A 78 18.12 23.36 26.97
N ARG A 79 18.47 22.28 27.67
CA ARG A 79 18.81 22.23 29.10
C ARG A 79 20.31 22.03 29.32
#